data_AF-A7SZL1-F1
#
_entry.id   AF-A7SZL1-F1
#
_cell.length_a   1.000
_cell.length_b   1.000
_cell.length_c   1.000
_cell.angle_alpha   90.00
_cell.angle_beta   90.00
_cell.angle_gamma   90.00
#
_symmetry.space_group_name_H-M   'P 1'
#
loop_
_entity.id
_entity.type
_entity.pdbx_description
1 polymer ?
#
loop_
_entity_poly.entity_id
_entity_poly.type
_entity_poly.pdbx_seq_one_letter_code
_entity_poly.pdbx_strand_id
1 'polypeptide(L)'
;MAGPVTHSTAEWLVDRAKDSLKQDKFYEAKSWLLTAKTLYPRNFYIQHEAYNIERNARRVKEAADLFCEMFEQFPDESPLWKDIFHIIGALENDKPDVKGEFLKDMFNCLPEHVQREALLQASGRCKDCIEKCCVMLLLLRRFPDAIPKNGVIII
;
A
#
# COMPACT_ATOMS: atom_id res chain seq x y z
N MET A 1 -34.60 19.72 3.31
CA MET A 1 -34.75 18.55 4.21
C MET A 1 -33.86 17.44 3.69
N ALA A 2 -32.65 17.30 4.23
CA ALA A 2 -31.80 16.13 3.99
C ALA A 2 -31.94 15.23 5.22
N GLY A 3 -32.38 13.98 5.04
CA GLY A 3 -32.50 13.01 6.12
C GLY A 3 -31.14 12.71 6.76
N PRO A 4 -31.09 12.25 8.01
CA PRO A 4 -29.83 11.96 8.67
C PRO A 4 -29.20 10.74 7.99
N VAL A 5 -28.09 10.97 7.28
CA VAL A 5 -27.21 9.90 6.81
C VAL A 5 -26.70 9.20 8.07
N THR A 6 -27.12 7.95 8.29
CA THR A 6 -26.59 7.11 9.37
C THR A 6 -25.17 6.69 8.98
N HIS A 7 -24.23 7.63 9.04
CA HIS A 7 -22.82 7.30 8.89
C HIS A 7 -22.43 6.34 10.01
N SER A 8 -21.82 5.22 9.63
CA SER A 8 -21.18 4.36 10.60
C SER A 8 -20.19 5.21 11.40
N THR A 9 -20.11 5.02 12.71
CA THR A 9 -19.18 5.75 13.57
C THR A 9 -17.73 5.69 13.04
N ALA A 10 -17.38 4.60 12.35
CA ALA A 10 -16.13 4.44 11.60
C ALA A 10 -15.93 5.50 10.50
N GLU A 11 -16.92 5.69 9.63
CA GLU A 11 -16.88 6.67 8.53
C GLU A 11 -16.82 8.09 9.07
N TRP A 12 -17.61 8.38 10.11
CA TRP A 12 -17.62 9.70 10.74
C TRP A 12 -16.24 10.09 11.32
N LEU A 13 -15.51 9.15 11.92
CA LEU A 13 -14.15 9.40 12.43
C LEU A 13 -13.17 9.70 11.30
N VAL A 14 -13.29 9.01 10.18
CA VAL A 14 -12.48 9.24 8.99
C VAL A 14 -12.79 10.61 8.38
N ASP A 15 -14.06 10.97 8.27
CA ASP A 15 -14.47 12.28 7.76
C ASP A 15 -13.95 13.42 8.66
N ARG A 16 -13.98 13.22 9.98
CA ARG A 16 -13.36 14.15 10.94
C ARG A 16 -11.87 14.31 10.71
N ALA A 17 -11.13 13.22 10.51
CA ALA A 17 -9.70 13.30 10.19
C ALA A 17 -9.44 14.11 8.91
N LYS A 18 -10.24 13.87 7.85
CA LYS A 18 -10.15 14.60 6.58
C LYS A 18 -10.45 16.09 6.74
N ASP A 19 -11.47 16.44 7.53
CA ASP A 19 -11.82 17.83 7.79
C ASP A 19 -10.76 18.57 8.60
N SER A 20 -10.10 17.90 9.56
CA SER A 20 -8.95 18.47 10.27
C SER A 20 -7.77 18.74 9.32
N LEU A 21 -7.52 17.87 8.32
CA LEU A 21 -6.49 18.11 7.30
C LEU A 21 -6.80 19.32 6.43
N LYS A 22 -8.06 19.54 6.04
CA LYS A 22 -8.47 20.73 5.28
C LYS A 22 -8.24 22.04 6.04
N GLN A 23 -8.14 21.97 7.36
CA GLN A 23 -7.86 23.11 8.24
C GLN A 23 -6.39 23.17 8.68
N ASP A 24 -5.48 22.42 8.03
CA ASP A 24 -4.06 22.28 8.38
C ASP A 24 -3.79 21.78 9.82
N LYS A 25 -4.77 21.13 10.45
CA LYS A 25 -4.67 20.56 11.80
C LYS A 25 -4.17 19.13 11.76
N PHE A 26 -2.89 18.97 11.44
CA PHE A 26 -2.28 17.66 11.21
C PHE A 26 -2.36 16.70 12.42
N TYR A 27 -2.03 17.18 13.62
CA TYR A 27 -2.06 16.33 14.82
C TYR A 27 -3.47 15.93 15.24
N GLU A 28 -4.45 16.79 14.96
CA GLU A 28 -5.86 16.48 15.19
C GLU A 28 -6.31 15.37 14.24
N ALA A 29 -5.98 15.48 12.95
CA ALA A 29 -6.24 14.43 11.97
C ALA A 29 -5.63 13.09 12.37
N LYS A 30 -4.36 13.09 12.82
CA LYS A 30 -3.70 11.88 13.34
C LYS A 30 -4.40 11.29 14.55
N SER A 31 -4.87 12.13 15.46
CA SER A 31 -5.60 11.68 16.65
C SER A 31 -6.93 11.01 16.30
N TRP A 32 -7.65 11.58 15.33
CA TRP A 32 -8.90 10.98 14.80
C TRP A 32 -8.64 9.63 14.14
N LEU A 33 -7.60 9.52 13.30
CA LEU A 33 -7.23 8.25 12.66
C LEU A 33 -6.76 7.21 13.68
N LEU A 34 -5.93 7.59 14.65
CA LEU A 34 -5.49 6.69 15.70
C LEU A 34 -6.67 6.13 16.48
N THR A 35 -7.65 6.98 16.79
CA THR A 35 -8.91 6.57 17.43
C THR A 35 -9.67 5.60 16.55
N ALA A 36 -9.83 5.90 15.25
CA ALA A 36 -10.51 5.02 14.30
C ALA A 36 -9.81 3.65 14.17
N LYS A 37 -8.48 3.62 14.00
CA LYS A 37 -7.67 2.39 13.95
C LYS A 37 -7.82 1.55 15.23
N THR A 38 -7.88 2.21 16.38
CA THR A 38 -8.00 1.53 17.68
C THR A 38 -9.38 0.90 17.87
N LEU A 39 -10.44 1.61 17.47
CA LEU A 39 -11.81 1.12 17.58
C LEU A 39 -12.17 0.08 16.50
N TYR A 40 -11.57 0.19 15.31
CA TYR A 40 -11.86 -0.64 14.15
C TYR A 40 -10.60 -1.23 13.51
N PRO A 41 -9.79 -2.01 14.25
CA PRO A 41 -8.51 -2.49 13.75
C PRO A 41 -8.63 -3.37 12.50
N ARG A 42 -9.73 -4.13 12.37
CA ARG A 42 -10.01 -5.04 11.25
C ARG A 42 -10.76 -4.39 10.08
N ASN A 43 -10.88 -3.07 10.05
CA ASN A 43 -11.54 -2.37 8.94
C ASN A 43 -10.50 -1.87 7.94
N PHE A 44 -10.41 -2.53 6.79
CA PHE A 44 -9.46 -2.17 5.73
C PHE A 44 -9.58 -0.71 5.30
N TYR A 45 -10.79 -0.17 5.17
CA TYR A 45 -11.00 1.21 4.70
C TYR A 45 -10.37 2.25 5.63
N ILE A 46 -10.40 2.02 6.94
CA ILE A 46 -9.77 2.91 7.92
C ILE A 46 -8.23 2.82 7.81
N GLN A 47 -7.70 1.60 7.67
CA GLN A 47 -6.25 1.39 7.52
C GLN A 47 -5.74 2.02 6.22
N HIS A 48 -6.49 1.82 5.12
CA HIS A 48 -6.19 2.37 3.81
C HIS A 48 -6.26 3.89 3.77
N GLU A 49 -7.22 4.49 4.49
CA GLU A 49 -7.29 5.94 4.60
C GLU A 49 -6.12 6.51 5.40
N ALA A 50 -5.75 5.89 6.53
CA ALA A 50 -4.58 6.31 7.29
C ALA A 50 -3.31 6.26 6.42
N TYR A 51 -3.13 5.18 5.65
CA TYR A 51 -2.07 5.06 4.65
C TYR A 51 -2.12 6.18 3.60
N ASN A 52 -3.30 6.45 3.02
CA ASN A 52 -3.47 7.48 2.00
C ASN A 52 -3.09 8.88 2.50
N ILE A 53 -3.38 9.17 3.77
CA ILE A 53 -3.04 10.46 4.39
C ILE A 53 -1.53 10.62 4.51
N GLU A 54 -0.81 9.62 5.02
CA GLU A 54 0.66 9.68 5.09
C GLU A 54 1.31 9.68 3.70
N ARG A 55 0.75 8.92 2.75
CA ARG A 55 1.16 8.91 1.35
C ARG A 55 1.02 10.28 0.70
N ASN A 56 -0.14 10.93 0.86
CA ASN A 56 -0.40 12.26 0.31
C ASN A 56 0.48 13.34 0.96
N ALA A 57 0.82 13.15 2.24
CA ALA A 57 1.78 13.98 2.96
C ALA A 57 3.25 13.67 2.61
N ARG A 58 3.52 12.73 1.69
CA ARG A 58 4.85 12.28 1.25
C ARG A 58 5.74 11.78 2.39
N ARG A 59 5.14 11.17 3.41
CA ARG A 59 5.84 10.57 4.54
C ARG A 59 6.18 9.13 4.22
N VAL A 60 7.35 8.93 3.61
CA VAL A 60 7.79 7.64 3.06
C VAL A 60 7.76 6.53 4.10
N LYS A 61 8.37 6.75 5.27
CA LYS A 61 8.52 5.73 6.30
C LYS A 61 7.17 5.36 6.93
N GLU A 62 6.40 6.35 7.34
CA GLU A 62 5.08 6.10 7.94
C GLU A 62 4.10 5.45 6.94
N ALA A 63 4.16 5.83 5.66
CA ALA A 63 3.37 5.17 4.63
C ALA A 63 3.81 3.72 4.41
N ALA A 64 5.12 3.44 4.43
CA ALA A 64 5.65 2.08 4.31
C ALA A 64 5.25 1.19 5.49
N ASP A 65 5.32 1.71 6.72
CA ASP A 65 4.92 0.97 7.93
C ASP A 65 3.42 0.61 7.87
N LEU A 66 2.55 1.57 7.53
CA LEU A 66 1.11 1.33 7.36
C LEU A 66 0.81 0.37 6.20
N PHE A 67 1.56 0.48 5.10
CA PHE A 67 1.42 -0.44 3.98
C PHE A 67 1.80 -1.87 4.37
N CYS A 68 2.87 -2.05 5.14
CA CYS A 68 3.29 -3.34 5.69
C CYS A 68 2.20 -3.95 6.56
N GLU A 69 1.64 -3.18 7.50
CA GLU A 69 0.51 -3.61 8.34
C GLU A 69 -0.69 -4.06 7.48
N MET A 70 -1.03 -3.29 6.45
CA MET A 70 -2.15 -3.63 5.56
C MET A 70 -1.89 -4.89 4.74
N PHE A 71 -0.67 -5.08 4.25
CA PHE A 71 -0.29 -6.23 3.44
C PHE A 71 -0.43 -7.54 4.21
N GLU A 72 -0.03 -7.53 5.48
CA GLU A 72 -0.15 -8.70 6.36
C GLU A 72 -1.59 -8.98 6.78
N GLN A 73 -2.38 -7.93 7.04
CA GLN A 73 -3.72 -8.08 7.61
C GLN A 73 -4.83 -8.25 6.56
N PHE A 74 -4.63 -7.71 5.35
CA PHE A 74 -5.67 -7.63 4.32
C PHE A 74 -5.18 -8.07 2.93
N PRO A 75 -4.61 -9.27 2.79
CA PRO A 75 -3.99 -9.73 1.53
C PRO A 75 -5.00 -9.94 0.40
N ASP A 76 -6.31 -9.97 0.67
CA ASP A 76 -7.35 -10.19 -0.34
C ASP A 76 -8.00 -8.90 -0.86
N GLU A 77 -7.66 -7.74 -0.29
CA GLU A 77 -8.32 -6.49 -0.61
C GLU A 77 -7.89 -5.93 -1.96
N SER A 78 -8.85 -5.75 -2.87
CA SER A 78 -8.58 -5.26 -4.23
C SER A 78 -7.86 -3.91 -4.28
N PRO A 79 -8.20 -2.90 -3.44
CA PRO A 79 -7.51 -1.61 -3.46
C PRO A 79 -6.02 -1.71 -3.11
N LEU A 80 -5.64 -2.62 -2.21
CA LEU A 80 -4.24 -2.87 -1.86
C LEU A 80 -3.44 -3.35 -3.08
N TRP A 81 -3.99 -4.30 -3.84
CA TRP A 81 -3.32 -4.80 -5.05
C TRP A 81 -3.20 -3.74 -6.14
N LYS A 82 -4.18 -2.84 -6.27
CA LYS A 82 -4.05 -1.69 -7.17
C LYS A 82 -2.85 -0.83 -6.79
N ASP A 83 -2.66 -0.54 -5.50
CA ASP A 83 -1.49 0.19 -5.02
C ASP A 83 -0.18 -0.57 -5.29
N ILE A 84 -0.16 -1.90 -5.11
CA ILE A 84 1.00 -2.76 -5.44
C ILE A 84 1.38 -2.63 -6.92
N PHE A 85 0.40 -2.72 -7.83
CA PHE A 85 0.68 -2.60 -9.26
C PHE A 85 1.15 -1.19 -9.65
N HIS A 86 0.68 -0.14 -8.97
CA HIS A 86 1.25 1.20 -9.16
C HIS A 86 2.71 1.29 -8.70
N ILE A 87 3.05 0.65 -7.58
CA ILE A 87 4.43 0.58 -7.09
C ILE A 87 5.32 -0.19 -8.06
N ILE A 88 4.85 -1.33 -8.58
CA ILE A 88 5.58 -2.13 -9.58
C ILE A 88 5.80 -1.30 -10.85
N GLY A 89 4.77 -0.64 -11.37
CA GLY A 89 4.91 0.23 -12.54
C GLY A 89 5.89 1.38 -12.29
N ALA A 90 5.94 1.91 -11.07
CA ALA A 90 6.96 2.90 -10.68
C ALA A 90 8.36 2.27 -10.66
N LEU A 91 8.54 1.07 -10.09
CA LEU A 91 9.82 0.37 -10.01
C LEU A 91 10.39 0.03 -11.40
N GLU A 92 9.53 -0.32 -12.35
CA GLU A 92 9.92 -0.63 -13.74
C GLU A 92 10.20 0.63 -14.57
N ASN A 93 9.68 1.79 -14.17
CA ASN A 93 9.85 3.03 -14.89
C ASN A 93 11.19 3.70 -14.55
N ASP A 94 12.13 3.71 -15.50
CA ASP A 94 13.43 4.37 -15.35
C ASP A 94 13.38 5.89 -15.56
N LYS A 95 12.24 6.45 -15.97
CA LYS A 95 12.11 7.91 -16.16
C LYS A 95 11.94 8.61 -14.81
N PRO A 96 12.55 9.80 -14.62
CA PRO A 96 12.37 10.59 -13.42
C PRO A 96 10.91 11.06 -13.34
N ASP A 97 10.21 10.60 -12.31
CA ASP A 97 8.85 10.99 -11.97
C ASP A 97 8.76 11.14 -10.45
N VAL A 98 8.36 12.33 -9.97
CA VAL A 98 8.29 12.63 -8.53
C VAL A 98 7.36 11.66 -7.80
N LYS A 99 6.26 11.22 -8.44
CA LYS A 99 5.34 10.24 -7.85
C LYS A 99 5.97 8.85 -7.85
N GLY A 100 6.60 8.45 -8.95
CA GLY A 100 7.34 7.20 -9.08
C GLY A 100 8.48 7.08 -8.07
N GLU A 101 9.27 8.13 -7.85
CA GLU A 101 10.34 8.17 -6.86
C GLU A 101 9.83 7.92 -5.45
N PHE A 102 8.74 8.60 -5.05
CA PHE A 102 8.10 8.34 -3.75
C PHE A 102 7.69 6.86 -3.59
N LEU A 103 7.08 6.25 -4.62
CA LEU A 103 6.66 4.85 -4.57
C LEU A 103 7.85 3.89 -4.49
N LYS A 104 8.94 4.19 -5.20
CA LYS A 104 10.21 3.45 -5.11
C LYS A 104 10.79 3.54 -3.70
N ASP A 105 10.88 4.73 -3.14
CA ASP A 105 11.41 4.96 -1.79
C ASP A 105 10.57 4.26 -0.72
N MET A 106 9.25 4.33 -0.85
CA MET A 106 8.34 3.64 0.06
C MET A 106 8.53 2.13 -0.02
N PHE A 107 8.65 1.56 -1.22
CA PHE A 107 8.93 0.14 -1.40
C PHE A 107 10.30 -0.26 -0.82
N ASN A 108 11.31 0.60 -0.99
CA ASN A 108 12.65 0.39 -0.42
C ASN A 108 12.65 0.39 1.12
N CYS A 109 11.73 1.09 1.76
CA CYS A 109 11.56 1.10 3.22
C CYS A 109 10.86 -0.16 3.77
N LEU A 110 10.16 -0.93 2.93
CA LEU A 110 9.50 -2.16 3.38
C LEU A 110 10.53 -3.23 3.78
N PRO A 111 10.21 -4.11 4.74
CA PRO A 111 11.04 -5.28 5.03
C PRO A 111 11.28 -6.13 3.77
N GLU A 112 12.48 -6.70 3.63
CA GLU A 112 12.88 -7.45 2.43
C GLU A 112 11.95 -8.63 2.12
N HIS A 113 11.44 -9.29 3.16
CA HIS A 113 10.48 -10.39 2.99
C HIS A 113 9.14 -9.91 2.43
N VAL A 114 8.66 -8.73 2.84
CA VAL A 114 7.43 -8.11 2.32
C VAL A 114 7.62 -7.66 0.87
N GLN A 115 8.77 -7.05 0.55
CA GLN A 115 9.09 -6.69 -0.84
C GLN A 115 9.04 -7.92 -1.76
N ARG A 116 9.68 -9.02 -1.35
CA ARG A 116 9.67 -10.29 -2.11
C ARG A 116 8.29 -10.88 -2.25
N GLU A 117 7.56 -10.98 -1.14
CA GLU A 117 6.23 -11.59 -1.13
C GLU A 117 5.23 -10.78 -1.97
N ALA A 118 5.27 -9.45 -1.88
CA ALA A 118 4.42 -8.57 -2.69
C ALA A 118 4.65 -8.79 -4.20
N LEU A 119 5.90 -8.87 -4.65
CA LEU A 119 6.25 -9.13 -6.05
C LEU A 119 5.86 -10.55 -6.49
N LEU A 120 6.10 -11.56 -5.65
CA LEU A 120 5.73 -12.95 -5.92
C LEU A 120 4.21 -13.08 -6.09
N GLN A 121 3.44 -12.58 -5.12
CA GLN A 121 1.98 -12.62 -5.18
C GLN A 121 1.41 -11.77 -6.32
N ALA A 122 1.99 -10.60 -6.61
CA ALA A 122 1.59 -9.79 -7.76
C ALA A 122 1.76 -10.57 -9.09
N SER A 123 2.87 -11.29 -9.25
CA SER A 123 3.10 -12.12 -10.45
C SER A 123 2.07 -13.25 -10.60
N GLY A 124 1.57 -13.79 -9.48
CA GLY A 124 0.48 -14.78 -9.47
C GLY A 124 -0.89 -14.18 -9.82
N ARG A 125 -1.06 -12.87 -9.63
CA ARG A 125 -2.29 -12.12 -9.91
C ARG A 125 -2.30 -11.47 -11.31
N CYS A 126 -1.16 -11.40 -11.99
CA CYS A 126 -1.06 -10.96 -13.39
C CYS A 126 -1.86 -11.89 -14.31
N LYS A 127 -2.71 -11.30 -15.16
CA LYS A 127 -3.46 -12.03 -16.19
C LYS A 127 -2.68 -12.16 -17.49
N ASP A 128 -1.85 -11.17 -17.78
CA ASP A 128 -1.03 -11.11 -18.99
C ASP A 128 0.34 -11.76 -18.76
N CYS A 129 0.80 -12.55 -19.72
CA CYS A 129 2.10 -13.22 -19.67
C CYS A 129 3.27 -12.22 -19.64
N ILE A 130 3.16 -11.10 -20.35
CA ILE A 130 4.17 -10.04 -20.39
C ILE A 130 4.25 -9.36 -19.03
N GLU A 131 3.12 -8.95 -18.46
CA GLU A 131 3.08 -8.36 -17.11
C GLU A 131 3.71 -9.32 -16.09
N LYS A 132 3.33 -10.59 -16.14
CA LYS A 132 3.91 -11.62 -15.27
C LYS A 132 5.43 -11.75 -15.44
N CYS A 133 5.92 -11.74 -16.68
CA CYS A 133 7.36 -11.77 -16.97
C CYS A 133 8.07 -10.52 -16.44
N CYS A 134 7.49 -9.33 -16.61
CA CYS A 134 8.08 -8.08 -16.11
C CYS A 134 8.21 -8.10 -14.58
N VAL A 135 7.16 -8.48 -13.85
CA VAL A 135 7.20 -8.61 -12.39
C VAL A 135 8.23 -9.66 -11.95
N MET A 136 8.30 -10.80 -12.65
CA MET A 136 9.27 -11.85 -12.35
C MET A 136 10.71 -11.39 -12.60
N LEU A 137 10.97 -10.66 -13.70
CA LEU A 137 12.29 -10.07 -13.98
C LEU A 137 12.67 -9.03 -12.93
N LEU A 138 11.70 -8.22 -12.48
CA LEU A 138 11.91 -7.26 -11.39
C LEU A 138 12.29 -7.97 -10.09
N LEU A 139 11.58 -9.05 -9.75
CA LEU A 139 11.90 -9.90 -8.59
C LEU A 139 13.31 -10.48 -8.69
N LEU A 140 13.67 -11.08 -9.83
CA LEU A 140 14.98 -11.71 -10.05
C LEU A 140 16.14 -10.71 -10.01
N ARG A 141 15.95 -9.52 -10.59
CA ARG A 141 16.95 -8.43 -10.56
C ARG A 141 17.22 -7.94 -9.15
N ARG A 142 16.18 -7.87 -8.33
CA ARG A 142 16.24 -7.27 -7.00
C ARG A 142 16.59 -8.28 -5.91
N PHE A 143 16.24 -9.55 -6.11
CA PHE A 143 16.49 -10.65 -5.19
C PHE A 143 17.12 -11.84 -5.94
N PRO A 144 18.39 -11.72 -6.37
CA PRO A 144 19.08 -12.79 -7.09
C PRO A 144 19.20 -14.07 -6.25
N ASP A 145 19.17 -13.97 -4.93
CA ASP A 145 19.21 -15.13 -4.02
C ASP A 145 17.90 -15.95 -4.00
N ALA A 146 16.84 -15.48 -4.65
CA ALA A 146 15.58 -16.24 -4.81
C ALA A 146 15.69 -17.33 -5.90
N ILE A 147 16.73 -17.29 -6.74
CA ILE A 147 16.95 -18.18 -7.89
C ILE A 147 17.04 -19.68 -7.53
N PRO A 148 17.63 -20.12 -6.39
CA PRO A 148 17.76 -21.56 -6.13
C PRO A 148 16.47 -22.26 -5.71
N LYS A 149 15.39 -21.53 -5.34
CA LYS A 149 14.16 -22.16 -4.81
C LYS A 149 13.08 -22.43 -5.86
N ASN A 150 13.13 -21.78 -7.02
CA ASN A 150 12.12 -21.94 -8.07
C ASN A 150 12.67 -22.63 -9.34
N GLY A 151 13.96 -22.96 -9.38
CA GLY A 151 14.63 -23.53 -10.56
C GLY A 151 14.52 -25.06 -10.75
N VAL A 152 13.86 -25.80 -9.85
CA VAL A 152 13.94 -27.29 -9.81
C VAL A 152 12.71 -28.01 -10.41
N ILE A 153 11.77 -27.34 -11.09
CA ILE A 153 10.62 -28.03 -11.73
C ILE A 153 10.51 -27.76 -13.24
N ILE A 154 11.63 -27.58 -13.94
CA ILE A 154 11.63 -27.64 -15.42
C ILE A 154 12.89 -28.36 -15.91
N ILE A 155 13.00 -29.66 -15.63
CA ILE A 155 13.73 -30.63 -16.46
C ILE A 155 12.97 -31.96 -16.39
#